data_AF-A0A522LIF6-F1
#
_entry.id   AF-A0A522LIF6-F1
#
_cell.length_a   1.000
_cell.length_b   1.000
_cell.length_c   1.000
_cell.angle_alpha   90.00
_cell.angle_beta   90.00
_cell.angle_gamma   90.00
#
_symmetry.space_group_name_H-M   'P 1'
#
loop_
_entity.id
_entity.type
_entity.pdbx_description
1 polymer ?
#
loop_
_entity_poly.entity_id
_entity_poly.type
_entity_poly.pdbx_seq_one_letter_code
_entity_poly.pdbx_strand_id
1 'polypeptide(L)'
;MRKDKFPISLLKSSSSAFTLVELIIVIIIVGILAAMGISQYSKTVEKSRGAEARQILGDIRKLAIAYRLENGTITGMQESDLNVGSGQIPNSCVSSHYFYYFPRVGTAVDPSLVIDAIRCTSGGKSPQGPDGMLRMVLNCSDGSVSFTNGSGGSPIW
;
A
#
# COMPACT_ATOMS: atom_id res chain seq x y z
N MET A 1 -54.78 -14.88 61.99
CA MET A 1 -54.99 -13.96 60.85
C MET A 1 -54.54 -12.56 61.23
N ARG A 2 -53.30 -12.16 60.90
CA ARG A 2 -52.88 -10.76 60.73
C ARG A 2 -51.85 -10.76 59.59
N LYS A 3 -52.14 -9.96 58.56
CA LYS A 3 -51.30 -9.71 57.37
C LYS A 3 -50.79 -8.28 57.50
N ASP A 4 -49.62 -8.12 58.06
CA ASP A 4 -48.92 -6.84 58.15
C ASP A 4 -48.01 -6.69 56.93
N LYS A 5 -48.26 -5.59 56.22
CA LYS A 5 -47.84 -5.30 54.86
C LYS A 5 -46.38 -4.83 54.86
N PHE A 6 -45.51 -5.51 54.10
CA PHE A 6 -44.20 -4.98 53.73
C PHE A 6 -44.37 -3.89 52.66
N PRO A 7 -43.89 -2.65 52.87
CA PRO A 7 -43.92 -1.62 51.83
C PRO A 7 -42.72 -1.82 50.89
N ILE A 8 -42.96 -2.40 49.71
CA ILE A 8 -42.00 -2.35 48.60
C ILE A 8 -42.06 -0.93 48.04
N SER A 9 -41.09 -0.11 48.41
CA SER A 9 -40.86 1.20 47.80
C SER A 9 -40.56 1.02 46.31
N LEU A 10 -41.54 1.35 45.47
CA LEU A 10 -41.39 1.47 44.02
C LEU A 10 -40.35 2.55 43.70
N LEU A 11 -39.11 2.12 43.44
CA LEU A 11 -38.10 2.97 42.82
C LEU A 11 -38.57 3.33 41.41
N LYS A 12 -39.09 4.54 41.24
CA LYS A 12 -39.44 5.09 39.93
C LYS A 12 -38.16 5.34 39.14
N SER A 13 -37.77 4.38 38.30
CA SER A 13 -36.76 4.59 37.26
C SER A 13 -37.30 5.62 36.27
N SER A 14 -36.75 6.83 36.27
CA SER A 14 -36.91 7.78 35.17
C SER A 14 -36.20 7.21 33.95
N SER A 15 -36.91 6.37 33.21
CA SER A 15 -36.46 5.87 31.92
C SER A 15 -36.51 7.05 30.95
N SER A 16 -35.39 7.78 30.84
CA SER A 16 -35.21 8.85 29.86
C SER A 16 -35.34 8.23 28.48
N ALA A 17 -36.49 8.44 27.84
CA ALA A 17 -36.71 8.02 26.46
C ALA A 17 -35.87 8.93 25.55
N PHE A 18 -34.88 8.34 24.88
CA PHE A 18 -34.17 8.99 23.78
C PHE A 18 -35.20 9.44 22.73
N THR A 19 -35.12 10.68 22.26
CA THR A 19 -36.06 11.13 21.23
C THR A 19 -35.66 10.50 19.89
N LEU A 20 -36.65 10.11 19.08
CA LEU A 20 -36.39 9.58 17.72
C LEU A 20 -35.61 10.60 16.87
N VAL A 21 -35.87 11.89 17.09
CA VAL A 21 -35.20 13.00 16.39
C VAL A 21 -33.71 13.04 16.71
N GLU A 22 -33.34 12.81 17.97
CA GLU A 22 -31.94 12.80 18.39
C GLU A 22 -31.16 11.67 17.73
N LEU A 23 -31.78 10.49 17.59
CA LEU A 23 -31.16 9.38 16.86
C LEU A 23 -31.09 9.67 15.35
N ILE A 24 -32.13 10.30 14.76
CA ILE A 24 -32.17 10.66 13.34
C ILE A 24 -31.05 11.65 12.98
N ILE A 25 -30.82 12.69 13.79
CA ILE A 25 -29.76 13.67 13.51
C ILE A 25 -28.38 13.02 13.58
N VAL A 26 -28.15 12.12 14.54
CA VAL A 26 -26.87 11.41 14.69
C VAL A 26 -26.57 10.55 13.46
N ILE A 27 -27.54 9.77 12.97
CA ILE A 27 -27.31 8.92 11.78
C ILE A 27 -27.11 9.75 10.52
N ILE A 28 -27.73 10.94 10.41
CA ILE A 28 -27.51 11.85 9.29
C ILE A 28 -26.08 12.39 9.32
N ILE A 29 -25.61 12.87 10.48
CA ILE A 29 -24.25 13.40 10.62
C ILE A 29 -23.21 12.29 10.36
N VAL A 30 -23.38 11.11 10.96
CA VAL A 30 -22.48 9.96 10.72
C VAL A 30 -22.53 9.52 9.26
N GLY A 31 -23.69 9.56 8.60
CA GLY A 31 -23.84 9.23 7.19
C GLY A 31 -23.02 10.15 6.27
N ILE A 32 -23.07 11.47 6.51
CA ILE A 32 -22.30 12.45 5.73
C ILE A 32 -20.78 12.25 5.96
N LEU A 33 -20.37 12.08 7.22
CA LEU A 33 -18.96 11.86 7.56
C LEU A 33 -18.42 10.55 6.96
N ALA A 34 -19.21 9.48 6.99
CA ALA A 34 -18.83 8.19 6.42
C ALA A 34 -18.63 8.28 4.91
N ALA A 35 -19.55 8.94 4.19
CA ALA A 35 -19.46 9.11 2.74
C ALA A 35 -18.18 9.87 2.33
N MET A 36 -17.83 10.94 3.05
CA MET A 36 -16.59 11.69 2.79
C MET A 36 -15.34 10.87 3.16
N GLY A 37 -15.37 10.17 4.29
CA GLY A 37 -14.23 9.43 4.84
C GLY A 37 -13.75 8.28 3.95
N ILE A 38 -14.66 7.53 3.31
CA ILE A 38 -14.32 6.38 2.46
C ILE A 38 -13.39 6.76 1.30
N SER A 39 -13.67 7.91 0.65
CA SER A 39 -12.90 8.37 -0.50
C SER A 39 -11.47 8.79 -0.14
N GLN A 40 -11.30 9.45 1.01
CA GLN A 40 -10.00 9.92 1.49
C GLN A 40 -9.16 8.78 2.06
N TYR A 41 -9.80 7.86 2.77
CA TYR A 41 -9.15 6.68 3.31
C TYR A 41 -8.52 5.82 2.21
N SER A 42 -9.25 5.56 1.12
CA SER A 42 -8.78 4.74 0.00
C SER A 42 -7.51 5.30 -0.64
N LYS A 43 -7.44 6.62 -0.87
CA LYS A 43 -6.23 7.28 -1.42
C LYS A 43 -5.04 7.20 -0.47
N THR A 44 -5.29 7.34 0.83
CA THR A 44 -4.24 7.25 1.85
C THR A 44 -3.65 5.84 1.91
N VAL A 45 -4.50 4.81 1.82
CA VAL A 45 -4.07 3.41 1.77
C VAL A 45 -3.22 3.13 0.53
N GLU A 46 -3.61 3.61 -0.65
CA GLU A 46 -2.80 3.47 -1.87
C GLU A 46 -1.45 4.20 -1.78
N LYS A 47 -1.42 5.39 -1.17
CA LYS A 47 -0.16 6.09 -0.91
C LYS A 47 0.77 5.28 0.00
N SER A 48 0.24 4.65 1.06
CA SER A 48 1.02 3.76 1.93
C SER A 48 1.56 2.54 1.18
N ARG A 49 0.76 1.96 0.28
CA ARG A 49 1.20 0.85 -0.58
C ARG A 49 2.29 1.29 -1.56
N GLY A 50 2.15 2.47 -2.16
CA GLY A 50 3.18 3.06 -3.01
C GLY A 50 4.46 3.41 -2.24
N ALA A 51 4.40 3.61 -0.92
CA ALA A 51 5.59 3.77 -0.08
C ALA A 51 6.33 2.44 0.12
N GLU A 52 5.62 1.32 0.30
CA GLU A 52 6.21 -0.04 0.29
C GLU A 52 6.95 -0.29 -1.04
N ALA A 53 6.33 0.06 -2.17
CA ALA A 53 6.96 -0.07 -3.48
C ALA A 53 8.29 0.70 -3.58
N ARG A 54 8.30 1.96 -3.12
CA ARG A 54 9.51 2.81 -3.10
C ARG A 54 10.58 2.29 -2.15
N GLN A 55 10.20 1.70 -1.02
CA GLN A 55 11.15 1.12 -0.07
C GLN A 55 11.91 -0.04 -0.73
N ILE A 56 11.18 -0.99 -1.34
CA ILE A 56 11.79 -2.13 -2.03
C ILE A 56 12.63 -1.67 -3.23
N LEU A 57 12.17 -0.70 -4.02
CA LEU A 57 12.97 -0.10 -5.09
C LEU A 57 14.26 0.54 -4.54
N GLY A 58 14.21 1.15 -3.36
CA GLY A 58 15.38 1.67 -2.66
C GLY A 58 16.37 0.58 -2.24
N ASP A 59 15.89 -0.61 -1.87
CA ASP A 59 16.75 -1.75 -1.56
C ASP A 59 17.38 -2.35 -2.82
N ILE A 60 16.62 -2.47 -3.91
CA ILE A 60 17.15 -2.87 -5.23
C ILE A 60 18.23 -1.87 -5.68
N ARG A 61 18.01 -0.57 -5.49
CA ARG A 61 19.01 0.46 -5.81
C ARG A 61 20.33 0.22 -5.08
N LYS A 62 20.30 -0.13 -3.78
CA LYS A 62 21.51 -0.40 -2.99
C LYS A 62 22.27 -1.58 -3.57
N LEU A 63 21.57 -2.67 -3.92
CA LEU A 63 22.15 -3.86 -4.52
C LEU A 63 22.77 -3.55 -5.90
N ALA A 64 22.07 -2.78 -6.73
CA ALA A 64 22.59 -2.35 -8.02
C ALA A 64 23.86 -1.51 -7.92
N ILE A 65 23.92 -0.60 -6.95
CA ILE A 65 25.12 0.21 -6.70
C ILE A 65 26.25 -0.68 -6.18
N ALA A 66 25.98 -1.62 -5.27
CA ALA A 66 26.97 -2.57 -4.77
C ALA A 66 27.58 -3.40 -5.90
N TYR A 67 26.73 -4.00 -6.76
CA TYR A 67 27.18 -4.74 -7.93
C TYR A 67 28.08 -3.91 -8.84
N ARG A 68 27.72 -2.64 -9.08
CA ARG A 68 28.56 -1.74 -9.90
C ARG A 68 29.88 -1.39 -9.22
N LEU A 69 29.91 -1.24 -7.90
CA LEU A 69 31.15 -1.00 -7.16
C LEU A 69 32.10 -2.19 -7.25
N GLU A 70 31.56 -3.41 -7.31
CA GLU A 70 32.33 -4.65 -7.43
C GLU A 70 32.80 -4.91 -8.86
N ASN A 71 31.94 -4.70 -9.85
CA ASN A 71 32.19 -5.08 -11.25
C ASN A 71 32.58 -3.92 -12.17
N GLY A 72 32.49 -2.67 -11.69
CA GLY A 72 32.74 -1.45 -12.47
C GLY A 72 31.65 -1.09 -13.49
N THR A 73 30.74 -2.02 -13.78
CA THR A 73 29.62 -1.87 -14.73
C THR A 73 28.36 -2.53 -14.19
N ILE A 74 27.21 -2.18 -14.77
CA ILE A 74 25.93 -2.89 -14.58
C ILE A 74 25.64 -3.88 -15.70
N THR A 75 26.48 -3.93 -16.74
CA THR A 75 26.37 -4.89 -17.83
C THR A 75 26.52 -6.32 -17.29
N GLY A 76 25.61 -7.21 -17.70
CA GLY A 76 25.63 -8.61 -17.26
C GLY A 76 25.04 -8.85 -15.88
N MET A 77 24.55 -7.81 -15.19
CA MET A 77 23.76 -7.96 -13.98
C MET A 77 22.55 -8.87 -14.27
N GLN A 78 22.15 -9.64 -13.28
CA GLN A 78 20.99 -10.53 -13.34
C GLN A 78 20.01 -10.19 -12.23
N GLU A 79 18.79 -10.69 -12.37
CA GLU A 79 17.73 -10.59 -11.37
C GLU A 79 18.19 -11.07 -9.98
N SER A 80 19.01 -12.13 -9.95
CA SER A 80 19.59 -12.70 -8.73
C SER A 80 20.53 -11.75 -7.99
N ASP A 81 21.28 -10.91 -8.71
CA ASP A 81 22.19 -9.93 -8.10
C ASP A 81 21.41 -8.83 -7.37
N LEU A 82 20.15 -8.63 -7.78
CA LEU A 82 19.21 -7.70 -7.18
C LEU A 82 18.25 -8.38 -6.19
N ASN A 83 18.46 -9.67 -5.88
CA ASN A 83 17.57 -10.50 -5.07
C ASN A 83 16.13 -10.60 -5.60
N VAL A 84 15.88 -10.25 -6.86
CA VAL A 84 14.57 -10.35 -7.48
C VAL A 84 14.27 -11.81 -7.83
N GLY A 85 13.10 -12.31 -7.41
CA GLY A 85 12.71 -13.72 -7.55
C GLY A 85 13.21 -14.65 -6.45
N SER A 86 13.99 -14.16 -5.49
CA SER A 86 14.56 -14.96 -4.39
C SER A 86 13.63 -15.14 -3.16
N GLY A 87 12.36 -14.74 -3.29
CA GLY A 87 11.37 -14.79 -2.20
C GLY A 87 11.36 -13.57 -1.27
N GLN A 88 12.43 -12.76 -1.25
CA GLN A 88 12.46 -11.46 -0.55
C GLN A 88 11.87 -10.33 -1.39
N ILE A 89 12.20 -10.32 -2.69
CA ILE A 89 11.66 -9.38 -3.67
C ILE A 89 10.95 -10.21 -4.74
N PRO A 90 9.62 -10.13 -4.85
CA PRO A 90 8.88 -10.98 -5.77
C PRO A 90 9.00 -10.48 -7.22
N ASN A 91 9.24 -11.41 -8.14
CA ASN A 91 9.23 -11.18 -9.60
C ASN A 91 7.86 -11.47 -10.25
N SER A 92 6.90 -11.90 -9.45
CA SER A 92 5.53 -12.25 -9.84
C SER A 92 4.59 -11.98 -8.66
N CYS A 93 3.28 -12.00 -8.90
CA CYS A 93 2.33 -11.71 -7.84
C CYS A 93 2.30 -12.80 -6.77
N VAL A 94 2.50 -12.39 -5.52
CA VAL A 94 2.48 -13.25 -4.33
C VAL A 94 1.67 -12.61 -3.22
N SER A 95 1.03 -13.43 -2.38
CA SER A 95 0.13 -12.96 -1.31
C SER A 95 0.81 -12.12 -0.22
N SER A 96 2.14 -12.14 -0.13
CA SER A 96 2.92 -11.34 0.83
C SER A 96 3.11 -9.88 0.41
N HIS A 97 3.01 -9.57 -0.88
CA HIS A 97 3.33 -8.25 -1.44
C HIS A 97 2.21 -7.70 -2.32
N TYR A 98 2.12 -6.37 -2.37
CA TYR A 98 1.17 -5.70 -3.25
C TYR A 98 1.69 -5.47 -4.68
N PHE A 99 3.01 -5.50 -4.87
CA PHE A 99 3.69 -5.25 -6.13
C PHE A 99 4.67 -6.38 -6.42
N TYR A 100 4.94 -6.59 -7.71
CA TYR A 100 6.06 -7.39 -8.17
C TYR A 100 7.03 -6.51 -8.96
N TYR A 101 8.28 -6.94 -9.03
CA TYR A 101 9.39 -6.13 -9.52
C TYR A 101 10.02 -6.79 -10.73
N PHE A 102 10.25 -5.99 -11.77
CA PHE A 102 10.90 -6.42 -12.99
C PHE A 102 12.00 -5.41 -13.36
N PRO A 103 13.25 -5.64 -12.93
CA PRO A 103 14.42 -4.99 -13.48
C PRO A 103 14.49 -5.25 -14.98
N ARG A 104 14.64 -4.18 -15.74
CA ARG A 104 15.09 -4.25 -17.13
C ARG A 104 16.59 -4.17 -17.07
N VAL A 105 17.21 -5.32 -16.90
CA VAL A 105 18.65 -5.37 -16.86
C VAL A 105 19.18 -5.15 -18.27
N GLY A 106 20.00 -4.11 -18.43
CA GLY A 106 20.45 -3.64 -19.73
C GLY A 106 21.40 -4.63 -20.40
N THR A 107 21.04 -5.12 -21.58
CA THR A 107 21.96 -5.76 -22.53
C THR A 107 22.79 -4.74 -23.33
N ALA A 108 22.80 -3.45 -22.93
CA ALA A 108 23.50 -2.40 -23.65
C ALA A 108 24.13 -1.38 -22.69
N VAL A 109 25.17 -0.72 -23.20
CA VAL A 109 26.06 0.33 -22.63
C VAL A 109 25.39 1.55 -21.98
N ASP A 110 24.08 1.54 -21.74
CA ASP A 110 23.40 2.61 -21.04
C ASP A 110 23.78 2.59 -19.56
N PRO A 111 24.23 3.71 -18.99
CA PRO A 111 24.60 3.78 -17.58
C PRO A 111 23.38 3.70 -16.66
N SER A 112 22.19 3.33 -17.14
CA SER A 112 20.95 3.42 -16.35
C SER A 112 20.30 2.06 -16.12
N LEU A 113 20.05 1.73 -14.86
CA LEU A 113 19.22 0.59 -14.46
C LEU A 113 17.76 1.05 -14.37
N VAL A 114 16.87 0.37 -15.06
CA VAL A 114 15.43 0.61 -15.01
C VAL A 114 14.76 -0.54 -14.28
N ILE A 115 13.92 -0.24 -13.28
CA ILE A 115 13.15 -1.25 -12.56
C ILE A 115 11.69 -0.82 -12.49
N ASP A 116 10.80 -1.74 -12.88
CA ASP A 116 9.36 -1.55 -12.81
C ASP A 116 8.80 -2.23 -11.56
N ALA A 117 8.09 -1.49 -10.70
CA ALA A 117 7.23 -2.03 -9.67
C ALA A 117 5.78 -1.99 -10.16
N ILE A 118 5.20 -3.17 -10.41
CA ILE A 118 3.90 -3.31 -11.04
C ILE A 118 2.91 -3.84 -10.01
N ARG A 119 1.75 -3.20 -9.93
CA ARG A 119 0.70 -3.55 -8.98
C ARG A 119 0.12 -4.93 -9.31
N CYS A 120 -0.02 -5.77 -8.29
CA CYS A 120 -0.76 -7.01 -8.42
C CYS A 120 -2.26 -6.75 -8.41
N THR A 121 -2.91 -7.12 -9.51
CA THR A 121 -4.36 -7.02 -9.71
C THR A 121 -5.06 -8.35 -9.45
N SER A 122 -4.29 -9.44 -9.47
CA SER A 122 -4.67 -10.77 -9.01
C SER A 122 -3.45 -11.47 -8.39
N GLY A 123 -3.66 -12.47 -7.52
CA GLY A 123 -2.60 -13.28 -6.88
C GLY A 123 -1.70 -12.55 -5.86
N GLY A 124 -1.82 -11.22 -5.75
CA GLY A 124 -1.11 -10.41 -4.75
C GLY A 124 -1.83 -10.31 -3.41
N LYS A 125 -1.20 -9.59 -2.48
CA LYS A 125 -1.76 -9.26 -1.16
C LYS A 125 -3.08 -8.48 -1.28
N SER A 126 -4.08 -8.91 -0.51
CA SER A 126 -5.41 -8.29 -0.49
C SER A 126 -5.46 -7.00 0.35
N PRO A 127 -6.41 -6.08 0.05
CA PRO A 127 -7.25 -6.07 -1.16
C PRO A 127 -6.46 -5.66 -2.39
N GLN A 128 -6.74 -6.33 -3.51
CA GLN A 128 -6.21 -6.01 -4.81
C GLN A 128 -6.65 -4.60 -5.22
N GLY A 129 -5.73 -3.84 -5.79
CA GLY A 129 -5.96 -2.48 -6.25
C GLY A 129 -6.07 -2.42 -7.77
N PRO A 130 -6.49 -1.28 -8.33
CA PRO A 130 -6.43 -1.05 -9.76
C PRO A 130 -4.99 -1.11 -10.30
N ASP A 131 -4.85 -1.37 -11.59
CA ASP A 131 -3.57 -1.41 -12.28
C ASP A 131 -2.77 -0.12 -12.07
N GLY A 132 -1.52 -0.27 -11.66
CA GLY A 132 -0.59 0.84 -11.45
C GLY A 132 0.85 0.38 -11.54
N MET A 133 1.72 1.26 -12.02
CA MET A 133 3.14 0.95 -12.19
C MET A 133 4.00 2.15 -11.79
N LEU A 134 5.01 1.88 -10.97
CA LEU A 134 6.08 2.81 -10.64
C LEU A 134 7.38 2.33 -11.26
N ARG A 135 7.94 3.15 -12.16
CA ARG A 135 9.24 2.91 -12.77
C ARG A 135 10.30 3.74 -12.05
N MET A 136 11.33 3.08 -11.54
CA MET A 136 12.55 3.72 -11.08
C MET A 136 13.60 3.65 -12.19
N VAL A 137 14.22 4.77 -12.51
CA VAL A 137 15.41 4.83 -13.36
C VAL A 137 16.56 5.34 -12.50
N LEU A 138 17.54 4.47 -12.27
CA LEU A 138 18.80 4.81 -11.61
C LEU A 138 19.83 5.09 -12.70
N ASN A 139 20.30 6.33 -12.81
CA ASN A 139 21.49 6.61 -13.57
C ASN A 139 22.71 6.26 -12.72
N CYS A 140 23.45 5.26 -13.14
CA CYS A 140 24.63 4.75 -12.48
C CYS A 140 25.89 5.61 -12.76
N SER A 141 25.84 6.57 -13.68
CA SER A 141 26.97 7.48 -13.92
C SER A 141 27.08 8.57 -12.85
N ASP A 142 25.94 9.13 -12.43
CA ASP A 142 25.83 10.22 -11.45
C ASP A 142 25.11 9.80 -10.16
N GLY A 143 24.57 8.58 -10.11
CA GLY A 143 23.81 8.04 -8.99
C GLY A 143 22.41 8.63 -8.85
N SER A 144 21.95 9.46 -9.80
CA SER A 144 20.64 10.10 -9.76
C SER A 144 19.53 9.06 -9.94
N VAL A 145 18.38 9.31 -9.30
CA VAL A 145 17.21 8.45 -9.40
C VAL A 145 16.01 9.29 -9.79
N SER A 146 15.31 8.83 -10.81
CA SER A 146 14.01 9.37 -11.20
C SER A 146 12.93 8.31 -11.04
N PHE A 147 11.74 8.76 -10.64
CA PHE A 147 10.55 7.94 -10.58
C PHE A 147 9.57 8.44 -11.63
N THR A 148 9.10 7.54 -12.48
CA THR A 148 8.10 7.82 -13.51
C THR A 148 6.95 6.83 -13.40
N ASN A 149 5.78 7.20 -13.91
CA ASN A 149 4.75 6.21 -14.17
C ASN A 149 5.19 5.45 -15.42
N GLY A 150 5.34 4.12 -15.31
CA GLY A 150 5.72 3.34 -16.48
C GLY A 150 4.62 3.40 -17.56
N SER A 151 4.99 3.09 -18.81
CA SER A 151 4.06 3.04 -19.93
C SER A 151 3.00 1.94 -19.75
N GLY A 152 1.80 2.27 -19.28
CA GLY A 152 0.64 1.37 -19.28
C GLY A 152 -0.16 1.22 -17.97
N GLY A 153 0.21 1.88 -16.87
CA GLY A 153 -0.51 1.80 -15.59
C GLY A 153 -0.96 3.17 -15.05
N SER A 154 -1.99 3.18 -14.21
CA SER A 154 -2.41 4.40 -13.49
C SER A 154 -1.32 4.87 -12.52
N PRO A 155 -1.20 6.18 -12.24
CA PRO A 155 -0.29 6.65 -11.20
C PRO A 155 -0.63 6.02 -9.85
N ILE A 156 0.40 5.59 -9.11
CA ILE A 156 0.23 5.01 -7.77
C ILE A 156 0.21 6.08 -6.65
N TRP A 157 -0.15 7.33 -6.97
CA TRP A 157 -0.31 8.46 -6.04
C TRP A 157 -1.42 9.43 -6.45
#